data_AF-A0A957FSJ9-F1
#
_entry.id   AF-A0A957FSJ9-F1
#
_cell.length_a   1.000
_cell.length_b   1.000
_cell.length_c   1.000
_cell.angle_alpha   90.00
_cell.angle_beta   90.00
_cell.angle_gamma   90.00
#
_symmetry.space_group_name_H-M   'P 1'
#
loop_
_entity.id
_entity.type
_entity.pdbx_description
1 polymer ?
#
loop_
_entity_poly.entity_id
_entity_poly.type
_entity_poly.pdbx_seq_one_letter_code
_entity_poly.pdbx_strand_id
1 'polypeptide(L)' 'ISNGSGTSKDLETLVDLCGLVKDTSLCGLGQSAPNPVLSTLRFFRDEYEAHVQENRCPAGHCQLDQRPVLEMMN' A
#
# COMPACT_ATOMS: atom_id res chain seq x y z
N ILE A 1 2.63 -0.10 -5.56
CA ILE A 1 1.86 1.17 -5.39
C ILE A 1 2.63 2.32 -6.04
N SER A 2 3.79 2.73 -5.51
CA SER A 2 4.57 3.88 -6.03
C SER A 2 5.19 3.71 -7.43
N ASN A 3 5.03 2.56 -8.08
CA ASN A 3 5.46 2.27 -9.44
C ASN A 3 4.27 2.14 -10.43
N GLY A 4 3.05 2.36 -9.98
CA GLY A 4 1.83 2.25 -10.81
C GLY A 4 1.21 0.85 -10.88
N SER A 5 1.83 -0.17 -10.29
CA SER A 5 1.33 -1.56 -10.38
C SER A 5 0.39 -1.97 -9.25
N GLY A 6 0.00 -1.04 -8.37
CA GLY A 6 -0.83 -1.34 -7.20
C GLY A 6 -2.31 -1.40 -7.51
N THR A 7 -3.04 -2.25 -6.81
CA THR A 7 -4.49 -2.44 -6.96
C THR A 7 -5.22 -2.17 -5.65
N SER A 8 -6.55 -1.97 -5.71
CA SER A 8 -7.38 -1.85 -4.49
C SER A 8 -7.25 -3.07 -3.57
N LYS A 9 -7.06 -4.27 -4.13
CA LYS A 9 -6.84 -5.50 -3.37
C LYS A 9 -5.52 -5.48 -2.59
N ASP A 10 -4.49 -4.83 -3.12
CA ASP A 10 -3.23 -4.68 -2.39
C ASP A 10 -3.41 -3.80 -1.14
N LEU A 11 -4.32 -2.81 -1.17
CA LEU A 11 -4.62 -2.00 0.01
C LEU A 11 -5.29 -2.82 1.11
N GLU A 12 -6.24 -3.69 0.75
CA GLU A 12 -6.86 -4.63 1.70
C GLU A 12 -5.81 -5.60 2.27
N THR A 13 -4.97 -6.16 1.40
CA THR A 13 -3.88 -7.05 1.78
C THR A 13 -2.91 -6.37 2.75
N LEU A 14 -2.59 -5.09 2.54
CA LEU A 14 -1.74 -4.33 3.47
C LEU A 14 -2.36 -4.20 4.86
N VAL A 15 -3.68 -3.94 4.96
CA VAL A 15 -4.37 -3.83 6.25
C VAL A 15 -4.30 -5.16 7.00
N ASP A 16 -4.64 -6.26 6.33
CA ASP A 16 -4.66 -7.60 6.94
C ASP A 16 -3.26 -8.05 7.39
N LEU A 17 -2.26 -7.90 6.51
CA LEU A 17 -0.88 -8.27 6.84
C LEU A 17 -0.31 -7.41 7.97
N CYS A 18 -0.57 -6.10 7.95
CA CYS A 18 -0.11 -5.21 9.02
C CYS A 18 -0.75 -5.54 10.37
N GLY A 19 -2.04 -5.88 10.38
CA GLY A 19 -2.73 -6.39 11.58
C GLY A 19 -2.09 -7.68 12.09
N LEU A 20 -1.88 -8.65 11.20
CA LEU A 20 -1.23 -9.91 11.55
C LEU A 20 0.17 -9.71 12.14
N VAL A 21 1.02 -8.90 11.48
CA VAL A 21 2.39 -8.62 11.94
C VAL A 21 2.36 -7.95 13.32
N LYS A 22 1.45 -7.00 13.52
CA LYS A 22 1.28 -6.31 14.80
C LYS A 22 0.93 -7.26 15.93
N ASP A 23 -0.02 -8.16 15.69
CA ASP A 23 -0.59 -9.01 16.73
C ASP A 23 0.24 -10.27 17.01
N THR A 24 1.03 -10.74 16.04
CA THR A 24 1.77 -12.02 16.15
C THR A 24 3.27 -11.86 16.41
N SER A 25 3.82 -10.65 16.26
CA SER A 25 5.25 -10.41 16.50
C SER A 25 5.61 -10.51 17.99
N LEU A 26 6.67 -11.28 18.28
CA LEU A 26 7.18 -11.50 19.63
C LEU A 26 8.05 -10.36 20.19
N CYS A 27 8.52 -9.44 19.33
CA CYS A 27 9.33 -8.29 19.74
C CYS A 27 8.60 -6.97 19.49
N GLY A 28 8.87 -5.96 20.31
CA GLY A 28 8.23 -4.65 20.20
C GLY A 28 8.51 -3.93 18.88
N LEU A 29 9.65 -4.20 18.24
CA LEU A 29 9.94 -3.68 16.90
C LEU A 29 8.96 -4.26 15.86
N GLY A 30 8.74 -5.58 15.86
CA GLY A 30 7.79 -6.21 14.94
C GLY A 30 6.36 -5.73 15.16
N GLN A 31 5.97 -5.51 16.41
CA GLN A 31 4.64 -4.97 16.74
C GLN A 31 4.45 -3.52 16.27
N SER A 32 5.53 -2.70 16.27
CA SER A 32 5.47 -1.28 15.92
C SER A 32 5.77 -0.99 14.45
N ALA A 33 6.51 -1.86 13.76
CA ALA A 33 6.86 -1.75 12.35
C ALA A 33 5.65 -1.51 11.41
N PRO A 34 4.46 -2.13 11.58
CA PRO A 34 3.32 -1.86 10.72
C PRO A 34 2.57 -0.55 11.02
N ASN A 35 2.86 0.13 12.14
CA ASN A 35 2.11 1.33 12.55
C ASN A 35 2.18 2.48 11.53
N PRO A 36 3.35 2.81 10.90
CA PRO A 36 3.40 3.82 9.86
C PRO A 36 2.42 3.51 8.71
N VAL A 37 2.40 2.27 8.21
CA VAL A 37 1.51 1.85 7.11
C VAL A 37 0.03 1.94 7.51
N LEU A 38 -0.34 1.44 8.69
CA LEU A 38 -1.73 1.51 9.18
C LEU A 38 -2.18 2.95 9.39
N SER A 39 -1.30 3.80 9.92
CA SER A 39 -1.62 5.21 10.16
C SER A 39 -1.80 5.97 8.85
N THR A 40 -0.96 5.73 7.85
CA THR A 40 -1.08 6.41 6.56
C THR A 40 -2.28 5.91 5.77
N LEU A 41 -2.59 4.60 5.82
CA LEU A 41 -3.83 4.07 5.25
C LEU A 41 -5.09 4.64 5.91
N ARG A 42 -5.02 5.01 7.19
CA ARG A 42 -6.14 5.64 7.91
C ARG A 42 -6.30 7.12 7.58
N PHE A 43 -5.21 7.87 7.60
CA PHE A 43 -5.25 9.34 7.52
C PHE A 43 -5.08 9.90 6.11
N PHE A 44 -4.49 9.13 5.19
CA PHE A 44 -4.21 9.53 3.80
C PHE A 44 -4.76 8.50 2.81
N ARG A 45 -5.90 7.88 3.13
CA ARG A 45 -6.53 6.82 2.34
C ARG A 45 -6.76 7.25 0.88
N ASP A 46 -7.18 8.49 0.71
CA ASP A 46 -7.40 9.16 -0.57
C ASP A 46 -6.14 9.20 -1.44
N GLU A 47 -4.96 9.42 -0.84
CA GLU A 47 -3.70 9.36 -1.59
C GLU A 47 -3.40 7.94 -2.09
N TYR A 48 -3.64 6.91 -1.27
CA TYR A 48 -3.49 5.51 -1.71
C TYR A 48 -4.48 5.18 -2.84
N GLU A 49 -5.72 5.64 -2.73
CA GLU A 49 -6.76 5.43 -3.74
C GLU A 49 -6.41 6.12 -5.07
N ALA A 50 -5.89 7.35 -5.03
CA ALA A 50 -5.39 8.03 -6.24
C ALA A 50 -4.28 7.23 -6.94
N HIS A 51 -3.37 6.60 -6.17
CA HIS A 51 -2.31 5.77 -6.76
C HIS A 51 -2.86 4.51 -7.44
N VAL A 52 -3.85 3.83 -6.84
CA VAL A 52 -4.30 2.50 -7.33
C VAL A 52 -5.50 2.59 -8.29
N GLN A 53 -6.30 3.66 -8.25
CA GLN A 53 -7.48 3.83 -9.09
C GLN A 53 -7.24 4.78 -10.25
N GLU A 54 -6.48 5.86 -10.03
CA GLU A 54 -6.24 6.90 -11.03
C GLU A 54 -4.85 6.80 -11.66
N ASN A 55 -4.00 5.88 -11.17
CA ASN A 55 -2.59 5.81 -11.49
C ASN A 55 -1.90 7.19 -11.38
N ARG A 56 -2.22 7.92 -10.30
CA ARG A 56 -1.78 9.28 -10.04
C ARG A 56 -1.15 9.40 -8.65
N CYS A 57 -0.03 10.10 -8.56
CA CYS A 57 0.58 10.48 -7.29
C CYS A 57 0.20 11.93 -6.94
N PRO A 58 -0.65 12.20 -5.94
CA PRO A 58 -1.01 13.57 -5.55
C PRO A 58 0.20 14.42 -5.15
N ALA A 59 1.20 13.81 -4.50
CA ALA A 59 2.44 14.46 -4.09
C ALA A 59 3.45 14.67 -5.25
N GLY A 60 3.21 14.09 -6.43
CA GLY A 60 4.06 14.27 -7.62
C GLY A 60 5.46 13.65 -7.53
N HIS A 61 5.71 12.73 -6.60
CA HIS A 61 7.04 12.15 -6.38
C HIS A 61 7.22 10.74 -6.96
N CYS A 62 6.13 10.01 -7.21
CA CYS A 62 6.20 8.65 -7.73
C CYS A 62 6.25 8.62 -9.26
N GLN A 63 7.12 7.76 -9.83
CA GLN A 63 7.10 7.41 -11.25
C GLN A 63 6.18 6.20 -11.42
N LEU A 64 4.99 6.43 -11.99
CA LEU A 64 3.94 5.42 -12.12
C LEU A 64 3.92 4.81 -13.53
N ASP A 65 5.05 4.22 -13.92
CA ASP A 65 5.35 3.76 -15.28
C ASP A 65 5.02 2.27 -15.53
N GLN A 66 4.76 1.49 -14.48
CA GLN A 66 4.36 0.09 -14.62
C GLN A 66 2.85 -0.05 -14.61
N ARG A 67 2.30 -0.74 -15.62
CA ARG A 67 0.92 -1.21 -15.61
C ARG A 67 0.81 -2.51 -14.78
N PRO A 68 -0.39 -2.85 -14.27
CA PRO A 68 -0.58 -4.01 -13.40
C PRO A 68 0.06 -5.24 -14.02
N VAL A 69 0.79 -6.04 -13.22
CA VAL A 69 1.50 -7.25 -13.67
C VAL A 69 0.58 -8.20 -14.45
N LEU A 70 -0.73 -8.14 -14.21
CA LEU A 70 -1.78 -8.85 -14.93
C LEU A 70 -1.91 -8.49 -16.43
N GLU A 71 -1.52 -7.28 -16.87
CA GLU A 71 -1.52 -6.89 -18.29
C GLU A 71 -0.23 -7.30 -19.02
N MET A 72 0.80 -7.77 -18.31
CA MET A 72 2.10 -8.19 -18.89
C MET A 72 2.18 -9.68 -19.22
N MET A 73 1.09 -10.44 -19.03
CA MET A 73 1.02 -11.88 -19.28
C MET A 73 0.12 -12.26 -20.47
N ASN A 74 -0.24 -11.29 -21.33
CA ASN A 74 -0.96 -11.51 -22.59
C ASN A 74 -0.10 -11.13 -23.80
#